data_AF-A0A651FRB6-F1
#
_entry.id   AF-A0A651FRB6-F1
#
_cell.length_a   1.000
_cell.length_b   1.000
_cell.length_c   1.000
_cell.angle_alpha   90.00
_cell.angle_beta   90.00
_cell.angle_gamma   90.00
#
_symmetry.space_group_name_H-M   'P 1'
#
loop_
_entity.id
_entity.type
_entity.pdbx_description
1 polymer ?
#
loop_
_entity_poly.entity_id
_entity_poly.type
_entity_poly.pdbx_seq_one_letter_code
_entity_poly.pdbx_strand_id
1 'polypeptide(L)'
;MEAAVIEAQKHWDRVYSTKEEDAVSWFEPVPARSMSMINAAGLSRSAAIIDVGGGLSRLAETLLAEGYGDVTVLDISPEAVAR
;
A
#
# COMPACT_ATOMS: atom_id res chain seq x y z
N MET A 1 -13.90 18.78 -9.17
CA MET A 1 -12.70 17.95 -8.99
C MET A 1 -12.40 17.77 -7.51
N GLU A 2 -12.23 18.85 -6.75
CA GLU A 2 -11.97 18.83 -5.30
C GLU A 2 -13.03 18.10 -4.46
N ALA A 3 -14.32 18.37 -4.69
CA ALA A 3 -15.41 17.69 -3.96
C ALA A 3 -15.41 16.16 -4.14
N ALA A 4 -15.01 15.65 -5.31
CA ALA A 4 -14.94 14.22 -5.57
C ALA A 4 -13.75 13.56 -4.85
N VAL A 5 -12.63 14.28 -4.73
CA VAL A 5 -11.44 13.84 -3.96
C VAL A 5 -11.79 13.75 -2.48
N ILE A 6 -12.48 14.75 -1.94
CA ILE A 6 -12.92 14.75 -0.53
C ILE A 6 -13.87 13.58 -0.25
N GLU A 7 -14.81 13.29 -1.15
CA GLU A 7 -15.74 12.17 -0.97
C GLU A 7 -15.04 10.80 -1.04
N ALA A 8 -14.09 10.65 -1.98
CA ALA A 8 -13.26 9.45 -2.06
C ALA A 8 -12.40 9.26 -0.81
N GLN A 9 -11.79 10.33 -0.30
CA GLN A 9 -11.02 10.30 0.93
C GLN A 9 -11.87 9.85 2.12
N LYS A 10 -13.04 10.47 2.33
CA LYS A 10 -13.97 10.08 3.41
C LYS A 10 -14.39 8.62 3.33
N HIS A 11 -14.62 8.11 2.11
CA HIS A 11 -14.96 6.72 1.91
C HIS A 11 -13.84 5.79 2.41
N TRP A 12 -12.60 6.06 2.00
CA TRP A 12 -11.44 5.24 2.37
C TRP A 12 -11.05 5.39 3.83
N ASP A 13 -11.10 6.60 4.39
CA ASP A 13 -10.94 6.85 5.84
C ASP A 13 -11.90 5.98 6.64
N ARG A 14 -13.17 5.91 6.22
CA ARG A 14 -14.17 5.06 6.86
C ARG A 14 -13.83 3.57 6.71
N VAL A 15 -13.40 3.12 5.54
CA VAL A 15 -13.03 1.71 5.33
C VAL A 15 -11.86 1.32 6.25
N TYR A 16 -10.80 2.11 6.28
CA TYR A 16 -9.59 1.78 7.04
C TYR A 16 -9.72 1.95 8.57
N SER A 17 -10.62 2.82 9.02
CA SER A 17 -10.94 2.97 10.46
C SER A 17 -11.92 1.91 10.99
N THR A 18 -12.64 1.20 10.12
CA THR A 18 -13.70 0.26 10.55
C THR A 18 -13.45 -1.19 10.18
N LYS A 19 -12.45 -1.48 9.33
CA LYS A 19 -12.11 -2.83 8.90
C LYS A 19 -10.67 -3.16 9.28
N GLU A 20 -10.48 -4.40 9.69
CA GLU A 20 -9.15 -5.00 9.77
C GLU A 20 -8.60 -5.29 8.37
N GLU A 21 -7.29 -5.42 8.27
CA GLU A 21 -6.60 -5.67 7.00
C GLU A 21 -7.10 -6.93 6.30
N ASP A 22 -7.52 -7.97 7.02
CA ASP A 22 -8.01 -9.24 6.46
C ASP A 22 -9.52 -9.25 6.13
N ALA A 23 -10.23 -8.17 6.47
CA ALA A 23 -11.66 -8.02 6.24
C ALA A 23 -12.00 -7.31 4.91
N VAL A 24 -11.00 -7.02 4.08
CA VAL A 24 -11.16 -6.46 2.73
C VAL A 24 -10.87 -7.52 1.66
N SER A 25 -11.55 -7.43 0.51
CA SER A 25 -11.47 -8.47 -0.53
C SER A 25 -10.14 -8.52 -1.27
N TRP A 26 -9.27 -7.53 -1.07
CA TRP A 26 -7.96 -7.41 -1.71
C TRP A 26 -6.80 -7.71 -0.75
N PHE A 27 -7.10 -8.23 0.45
CA PHE A 27 -6.07 -8.64 1.38
C PHE A 27 -5.33 -9.88 0.87
N GLU A 28 -4.01 -9.80 0.89
CA GLU A 28 -3.14 -10.95 0.73
C GLU A 28 -2.14 -10.95 1.90
N PRO A 29 -2.05 -12.04 2.69
CA PRO A 29 -1.10 -12.09 3.82
C PRO A 29 0.36 -12.02 3.36
N VAL A 30 0.61 -12.45 2.11
CA VAL A 30 1.86 -12.28 1.39
C VAL A 30 1.52 -11.80 -0.03
N PRO A 31 1.98 -10.61 -0.48
CA PRO A 31 1.65 -10.05 -1.79
C PRO A 31 2.49 -10.70 -2.91
N ALA A 32 2.34 -12.02 -3.07
CA ALA A 32 3.24 -12.87 -3.84
C ALA A 32 3.30 -12.49 -5.33
N ARG A 33 2.17 -12.08 -5.93
CA ARG A 33 2.14 -11.67 -7.33
C ARG A 33 2.93 -10.38 -7.56
N SER A 34 2.71 -9.37 -6.71
CA SER A 34 3.43 -8.10 -6.77
C SER A 34 4.93 -8.32 -6.56
N MET A 35 5.32 -9.12 -5.57
CA MET A 35 6.73 -9.46 -5.32
C MET A 35 7.36 -10.20 -6.50
N SER A 36 6.64 -11.14 -7.13
CA SER A 36 7.15 -11.82 -8.33
C SER A 36 7.42 -10.85 -9.47
N MET A 37 6.56 -9.84 -9.68
CA MET A 37 6.75 -8.83 -10.71
C MET A 37 7.92 -7.90 -10.41
N ILE A 38 8.04 -7.45 -9.15
CA ILE A 38 9.13 -6.58 -8.70
C ILE A 38 10.49 -7.29 -8.78
N ASN A 39 10.55 -8.56 -8.37
CA ASN A 39 11.76 -9.38 -8.49
C ASN A 39 12.14 -9.61 -9.96
N ALA A 40 11.16 -9.84 -10.84
CA ALA A 40 11.40 -9.98 -12.28
C ALA A 40 11.91 -8.70 -12.94
N ALA A 41 11.61 -7.53 -12.37
CA ALA A 41 12.12 -6.24 -12.85
C ALA A 41 13.63 -6.04 -12.53
N GLY A 42 14.24 -6.88 -11.70
CA GLY A 42 15.68 -6.86 -11.45
C GLY A 42 16.19 -5.58 -10.79
N LEU A 43 15.35 -4.93 -9.99
CA LEU A 43 15.69 -3.65 -9.33
C LEU A 43 16.78 -3.84 -8.27
N SER A 44 17.68 -2.85 -8.17
CA SER A 44 18.57 -2.73 -7.02
C SER A 44 17.77 -2.62 -5.72
N ARG A 45 18.30 -3.14 -4.62
CA ARG A 45 17.74 -2.92 -3.27
C ARG A 45 17.77 -1.45 -2.83
N SER A 46 18.56 -0.62 -3.51
CA SER A 46 18.58 0.84 -3.34
C SER A 46 17.65 1.59 -4.30
N ALA A 47 16.84 0.89 -5.10
CA ALA A 47 15.91 1.54 -6.01
C ALA A 47 14.78 2.22 -5.22
N ALA A 48 14.42 3.43 -5.65
CA ALA A 48 13.24 4.13 -5.13
C ALA A 48 11.96 3.46 -5.64
N ILE A 49 11.08 3.05 -4.73
CA ILE A 49 9.80 2.41 -5.02
C ILE A 49 8.69 3.23 -4.35
N ILE A 50 7.63 3.53 -5.11
CA ILE A 50 6.41 4.13 -4.57
C ILE A 50 5.23 3.17 -4.71
N ASP A 51 4.58 2.87 -3.59
CA ASP A 51 3.31 2.14 -3.52
C ASP A 51 2.15 3.14 -3.47
N VAL A 52 1.35 3.19 -4.53
CA VAL A 52 0.26 4.17 -4.71
C VAL A 52 -1.08 3.51 -4.42
N GLY A 53 -1.81 4.04 -3.45
CA GLY A 53 -3.01 3.41 -2.90
C GLY A 53 -2.67 2.24 -1.99
N GLY A 54 -1.58 2.35 -1.21
CA GLY A 54 -1.06 1.27 -0.37
C GLY A 54 -2.07 0.74 0.65
N GLY A 55 -3.00 1.57 1.12
CA GLY A 55 -4.08 1.15 2.02
C GLY A 55 -3.58 0.34 3.22
N LEU A 56 -4.17 -0.85 3.39
CA LEU A 56 -3.75 -1.85 4.39
C LEU A 56 -2.95 -3.01 3.77
N SER A 57 -2.28 -2.78 2.63
CA SER A 57 -1.44 -3.78 1.96
C SER A 57 -0.16 -4.05 2.73
N ARG A 58 0.28 -5.31 2.74
CA ARG A 58 1.58 -5.72 3.29
C ARG A 58 2.75 -5.55 2.32
N LEU A 59 2.54 -4.91 1.16
CA LEU A 59 3.58 -4.76 0.13
C LEU A 59 4.78 -3.96 0.62
N ALA A 60 4.56 -2.79 1.21
CA ALA A 60 5.66 -1.96 1.72
C ALA A 60 6.48 -2.70 2.79
N GLU A 61 5.81 -3.35 3.75
CA GLU A 61 6.48 -4.18 4.77
C GLU A 61 7.29 -5.32 4.13
N THR A 62 6.71 -6.01 3.15
CA THR A 62 7.39 -7.12 2.45
C THR A 62 8.62 -6.63 1.67
N LEU A 63 8.54 -5.46 1.04
CA LEU A 63 9.67 -4.84 0.33
C LEU A 63 10.81 -4.50 1.30
N LEU A 64 10.49 -3.90 2.45
CA LEU A 64 11.48 -3.60 3.50
C LEU A 64 12.12 -4.90 4.02
N ALA A 65 11.32 -5.94 4.25
CA ALA A 65 11.81 -7.25 4.70
C ALA A 65 12.73 -7.94 3.66
N GLU A 66 12.50 -7.72 2.36
CA GLU A 66 13.36 -8.17 1.26
C GLU A 66 14.62 -7.30 1.05
N GLY A 67 14.75 -6.21 1.81
CA GLY A 67 15.92 -5.35 1.84
C GLY A 67 15.85 -4.13 0.93
N TYR A 68 14.69 -3.81 0.35
CA TYR A 68 14.53 -2.52 -0.33
C TYR A 68 14.60 -1.38 0.69
N GLY A 69 15.47 -0.40 0.45
CA GLY A 69 15.76 0.67 1.42
C GLY A 69 15.05 1.99 1.17
N ASP A 70 14.48 2.19 -0.02
CA ASP A 70 13.84 3.45 -0.43
C ASP A 70 12.41 3.17 -0.90
N VAL A 71 11.51 3.02 0.08
CA VAL A 71 10.10 2.68 -0.12
C VAL A 71 9.24 3.83 0.39
N THR A 72 8.40 4.37 -0.48
CA THR A 72 7.41 5.40 -0.15
C THR A 72 6.01 4.83 -0.34
N VAL A 73 5.09 5.11 0.59
CA VAL A 73 3.67 4.79 0.44
C VAL A 73 2.88 6.08 0.27
N LEU A 74 2.00 6.12 -0.72
CA LEU A 74 1.07 7.21 -0.96
C LEU A 74 -0.34 6.65 -0.87
N ASP A 75 -1.17 7.23 0.00
CA ASP A 75 -2.60 6.95 0.02
C ASP A 75 -3.40 8.26 0.11
N ILE A 76 -4.64 8.23 -0.37
CA ILE A 76 -5.57 9.35 -0.25
C ILE A 76 -6.09 9.46 1.20
N SER A 77 -6.10 8.35 1.92
CA SER A 77 -6.56 8.26 3.29
C SER A 77 -5.41 8.45 4.29
N PRO A 78 -5.43 9.48 5.15
CA PRO A 78 -4.51 9.57 6.26
C PRO A 78 -4.60 8.37 7.22
N GLU A 79 -5.76 7.74 7.37
CA GLU A 79 -5.95 6.58 8.24
C GLU A 79 -5.16 5.35 7.75
N ALA A 80 -4.94 5.22 6.43
CA ALA A 80 -4.09 4.16 5.88
C ALA A 80 -2.61 4.35 6.26
N VAL A 81 -2.14 5.60 6.28
CA VAL A 81 -0.71 5.93 6.47
C VAL A 81 -0.33 6.03 7.95
N ALA A 82 -1.30 6.33 8.84
CA ALA A 82 -1.03 6.53 10.27
C ALA A 82 -0.83 5.23 11.08
N ARG A 83 -1.06 4.06 10.48
CA ARG A 83 -0.94 2.75 11.12
C ARG A 83 0.48 2.18 11.00
#